data_AF-X8JU75-F1
#
_entry.id   AF-X8JU75-F1
#
_cell.length_a   1.000
_cell.length_b   1.000
_cell.length_c   1.000
_cell.angle_alpha   90.00
_cell.angle_beta   90.00
_cell.angle_gamma   90.00
#
_symmetry.space_group_name_H-M   'P 1'
#
loop_
_entity.id
_entity.type
_entity.pdbx_description
1 polymer ?
#
loop_
_entity_poly.entity_id
_entity_poly.type
_entity_poly.pdbx_seq_one_letter_code
_entity_poly.pdbx_strand_id
1 'polypeptide(L)'
;MLPLMSQRDSLDSESGRPFLEHVRQMDHGDDMEFAKPKLGRPSGLKSLFYHDRTRLTLLWACLLMASAGIYLLSRFSVPKWLETSLPLKTEDETGLDRLIPNSIALATTNATATTNATATFRENLVPSMKYVTTFVSAGFTNQFMEIVSLVYLGILTRRASVVPAFLAEHFGKAMDIAPTPFSDIFDLPYLSGKLGIPIIEWHELKQTAYSSVDEPHHKIEKIGCWSTAAGYKNSRPSYSYSPEIYGLDISYTPVPSTYTLTHGSNPDTYMWSIWGLASLGFTRSRARVLPDQFRQAFPLQSNPNQKLEPDETMLCWDSLYYTGVFEPYPSSDFFKDYSPYWNQVGIHMRWKQSLVELATQYLRRHFGIQNTDPIPPFISVHVRRSDFEGGCGKDVGKEQCFAPVAAYERRVQEVQARLKARTNGADVQEILVTSDERNSTWWNKYPRWALSGGGLTMPLNKRVKDMANGSPCF
;
A
#
# COMPACT_ATOMS: atom_id res chain seq x y z
N MET A 1 38.80 63.00 -10.47
CA MET A 1 37.52 62.52 -9.91
C MET A 1 36.68 61.93 -11.03
N LEU A 2 35.77 60.99 -10.73
CA LEU A 2 35.25 59.92 -11.62
C LEU A 2 36.31 58.84 -11.96
N PRO A 3 35.90 57.61 -12.36
CA PRO A 3 34.59 56.92 -12.26
C PRO A 3 34.74 55.62 -11.41
N LEU A 4 34.00 54.49 -11.47
CA LEU A 4 32.79 53.99 -12.18
C LEU A 4 32.19 52.79 -11.36
N MET A 5 31.06 52.22 -11.82
CA MET A 5 30.45 50.91 -11.46
C MET A 5 29.65 50.79 -10.14
N SER A 6 28.53 50.07 -10.08
CA SER A 6 27.53 49.72 -11.14
C SER A 6 26.22 49.27 -10.49
N GLN A 7 25.07 49.69 -11.01
CA GLN A 7 23.79 49.02 -10.72
C GLN A 7 23.67 47.70 -11.48
N ARG A 8 22.73 46.86 -11.05
CA ARG A 8 22.09 45.78 -11.82
C ARG A 8 20.59 45.82 -11.51
N ASP A 9 19.79 45.93 -12.56
CA ASP A 9 18.34 45.81 -12.48
C ASP A 9 17.88 44.37 -12.76
N SER A 10 16.56 44.17 -12.70
CA SER A 10 15.86 42.89 -12.82
C SER A 10 16.00 42.19 -14.18
N LEU A 11 15.85 40.87 -14.15
CA LEU A 11 15.33 40.07 -15.27
C LEU A 11 14.31 39.07 -14.73
N ASP A 12 13.32 38.73 -15.57
CA ASP A 12 12.02 38.25 -15.14
C ASP A 12 11.90 36.75 -14.86
N SER A 13 10.77 36.38 -14.25
CA SER A 13 10.35 35.00 -14.02
C SER A 13 9.85 34.33 -15.30
N GLU A 14 10.30 33.11 -15.59
CA GLU A 14 9.59 32.24 -16.54
C GLU A 14 9.70 30.74 -16.21
N SER A 15 8.68 29.98 -16.61
CA SER A 15 8.67 28.49 -16.70
C SER A 15 8.71 27.64 -15.42
N GLY A 16 8.15 28.11 -14.30
CA GLY A 16 7.82 27.25 -13.14
C GLY A 16 6.69 26.24 -13.39
N ARG A 17 6.88 25.25 -14.30
CA ARG A 17 5.91 24.18 -14.60
C ARG A 17 6.31 22.85 -13.95
N PRO A 18 5.39 22.12 -13.30
CA PRO A 18 5.69 20.81 -12.75
C PRO A 18 5.84 19.74 -13.86
N PHE A 19 6.86 18.90 -13.72
CA PHE A 19 7.26 17.82 -14.64
C PHE A 19 6.14 16.81 -15.01
N LEU A 20 5.04 16.79 -14.27
CA LEU A 20 3.96 15.81 -14.41
C LEU A 20 3.01 16.04 -15.60
N GLU A 21 2.92 17.25 -16.17
CA GLU A 21 2.00 17.54 -17.30
C GLU A 21 2.33 16.78 -18.60
N HIS A 22 3.52 16.21 -18.74
CA HIS A 22 3.94 15.49 -19.95
C HIS A 22 3.82 13.96 -19.85
N VAL A 23 3.45 13.43 -18.67
CA VAL A 23 3.02 12.02 -18.56
C VAL A 23 1.56 11.94 -18.97
N ARG A 24 1.32 11.84 -20.29
CA ARG A 24 0.07 11.25 -20.79
C ARG A 24 -0.11 9.88 -20.12
N GLN A 25 -1.36 9.49 -19.87
CA GLN A 25 -1.72 8.23 -19.21
C GLN A 25 -0.79 7.09 -19.64
N MET A 26 -0.19 6.41 -18.67
CA MET A 26 0.39 5.10 -18.93
C MET A 26 -0.77 4.18 -19.29
N ASP A 27 -0.99 3.99 -20.60
CA ASP A 27 -1.87 2.94 -21.12
C ASP A 27 -1.51 1.65 -20.38
N HIS A 28 -2.42 1.22 -19.50
CA HIS A 28 -2.33 -0.11 -18.94
C HIS A 28 -2.56 -1.05 -20.12
N GLY A 29 -1.57 -1.91 -20.39
CA GLY A 29 -1.68 -2.84 -21.51
C GLY A 29 -2.78 -3.84 -21.21
N ASP A 30 -3.96 -3.64 -21.82
CA ASP A 30 -5.12 -4.54 -21.81
C ASP A 30 -4.86 -5.84 -22.61
N ASP A 31 -3.72 -6.47 -22.31
CA ASP A 31 -3.17 -7.67 -22.93
C ASP A 31 -2.76 -8.71 -21.86
N MET A 32 -3.55 -8.82 -20.78
CA MET A 32 -3.66 -10.11 -20.09
C MET A 32 -4.51 -11.06 -20.94
N GLU A 33 -3.94 -11.54 -22.05
CA GLU A 33 -4.53 -12.61 -22.86
C GLU A 33 -4.49 -13.91 -22.04
N PHE A 34 -5.52 -14.11 -21.20
CA PHE A 34 -5.67 -15.30 -20.39
C PHE A 34 -5.74 -16.54 -21.29
N ALA A 35 -4.68 -17.34 -21.26
CA ALA A 35 -4.61 -18.63 -21.94
C ALA A 35 -5.77 -19.52 -21.46
N LYS A 36 -6.83 -19.61 -22.28
CA LYS A 36 -8.08 -20.29 -21.95
C LYS A 36 -7.80 -21.71 -21.45
N PRO A 37 -8.20 -22.08 -20.21
CA PRO A 37 -8.00 -23.44 -19.73
C PRO A 37 -8.78 -24.40 -20.63
N LYS A 38 -8.11 -25.44 -21.11
CA LYS A 38 -8.72 -26.49 -21.95
C LYS A 38 -9.64 -27.36 -21.10
N LEU A 39 -10.86 -26.89 -20.86
CA LEU A 39 -11.94 -27.66 -20.25
C LEU A 39 -12.16 -28.96 -21.03
N GLY A 40 -12.01 -30.10 -20.35
CA GLY A 40 -12.29 -31.41 -20.92
C GLY A 40 -13.77 -31.57 -21.27
N ARG A 41 -14.07 -32.40 -22.29
CA ARG A 41 -15.45 -32.73 -22.67
C ARG A 41 -16.23 -33.31 -21.48
N PRO A 42 -17.40 -32.75 -21.12
CA PRO A 42 -18.43 -33.49 -20.41
C PRO A 42 -19.04 -34.50 -21.38
N SER A 43 -19.07 -35.78 -21.00
CA SER A 43 -19.90 -36.80 -21.65
C SER A 43 -21.24 -36.92 -20.93
N GLY A 44 -22.31 -37.28 -21.65
CA GLY A 44 -23.60 -37.64 -21.05
C GLY A 44 -24.77 -36.68 -21.28
N LEU A 45 -25.12 -36.41 -22.55
CA LEU A 45 -26.38 -35.73 -22.87
C LEU A 45 -27.56 -36.72 -22.79
N LYS A 46 -28.31 -36.75 -21.68
CA LYS A 46 -29.58 -37.49 -21.55
C LYS A 46 -30.60 -36.79 -20.65
N SER A 47 -31.88 -36.98 -21.00
CA SER A 47 -33.08 -36.63 -20.23
C SER A 47 -33.34 -35.14 -19.96
N LEU A 48 -33.99 -34.48 -20.92
CA LEU A 48 -34.66 -33.19 -20.72
C LEU A 48 -35.98 -33.19 -21.49
N PHE A 49 -37.06 -33.74 -20.91
CA PHE A 49 -38.46 -33.61 -21.39
C PHE A 49 -39.49 -34.21 -20.39
N TYR A 50 -39.68 -33.66 -19.17
CA TYR A 50 -40.93 -33.89 -18.40
C TYR A 50 -41.25 -32.90 -17.24
N HIS A 51 -40.85 -31.62 -17.28
CA HIS A 51 -41.18 -30.70 -16.16
C HIS A 51 -41.57 -29.25 -16.52
N ASP A 52 -41.72 -28.90 -17.80
CA ASP A 52 -41.86 -27.49 -18.22
C ASP A 52 -43.30 -27.05 -18.48
N ARG A 53 -44.15 -27.16 -17.45
CA ARG A 53 -45.51 -26.55 -17.44
C ARG A 53 -45.80 -25.77 -16.16
N THR A 54 -45.45 -26.31 -14.99
CA THR A 54 -45.65 -25.65 -13.70
C THR A 54 -44.78 -24.40 -13.50
N ARG A 55 -43.57 -24.39 -14.07
CA ARG A 55 -42.69 -23.20 -14.05
C ARG A 55 -43.27 -22.05 -14.89
N LEU A 56 -43.82 -22.36 -16.06
CA LEU A 56 -44.41 -21.36 -16.95
C LEU A 56 -45.67 -20.72 -16.31
N THR A 57 -46.52 -21.51 -15.65
CA THR A 57 -47.69 -20.97 -14.93
C THR A 57 -47.32 -20.09 -13.73
N LEU A 58 -46.24 -20.43 -13.01
CA LEU A 58 -45.73 -19.60 -11.91
C LEU A 58 -45.17 -18.27 -12.41
N LEU A 59 -44.44 -18.26 -13.54
CA LEU A 59 -43.96 -17.03 -14.18
C LEU A 59 -45.11 -16.08 -14.55
N TRP A 60 -46.17 -16.59 -15.17
CA TRP A 60 -47.36 -15.79 -15.52
C TRP A 60 -48.08 -15.26 -14.28
N ALA A 61 -48.20 -16.05 -13.21
CA ALA A 61 -48.78 -15.59 -11.94
C ALA A 61 -47.97 -14.43 -11.32
N CYS A 62 -46.64 -14.52 -11.30
CA CYS A 62 -45.77 -13.44 -10.80
C CYS A 62 -45.90 -12.16 -11.62
N LEU A 63 -46.00 -12.26 -12.96
CA LEU A 63 -46.18 -11.09 -13.84
C LEU A 63 -47.54 -10.40 -13.65
N LEU A 64 -48.61 -11.17 -13.40
CA LEU A 64 -49.93 -10.63 -13.06
C LEU A 64 -49.93 -9.93 -11.70
N MET A 65 -49.26 -10.49 -10.69
CA MET A 65 -49.13 -9.85 -9.36
C MET A 65 -48.29 -8.56 -9.44
N ALA A 66 -47.20 -8.55 -10.20
CA ALA A 66 -46.36 -7.36 -10.37
C ALA A 66 -47.10 -6.22 -11.10
N SER A 67 -47.83 -6.53 -12.18
CA SER A 67 -48.62 -5.54 -12.92
C SER A 67 -49.81 -5.01 -12.11
N ALA A 68 -50.47 -5.84 -11.30
CA ALA A 68 -51.46 -5.38 -10.34
C ALA A 68 -50.88 -4.42 -9.28
N GLY A 69 -49.68 -4.73 -8.75
CA GLY A 69 -48.95 -3.84 -7.82
C GLY A 69 -48.62 -2.48 -8.43
N ILE A 70 -48.11 -2.44 -9.67
CA ILE A 70 -47.81 -1.20 -10.39
C ILE A 70 -49.08 -0.38 -10.66
N TYR A 71 -50.19 -1.03 -11.03
CA TYR A 71 -51.48 -0.36 -11.24
C TYR A 71 -52.09 0.20 -9.95
N LEU A 72 -51.89 -0.46 -8.81
CA LEU A 72 -52.31 0.08 -7.51
C LEU A 72 -51.43 1.27 -7.08
N LEU A 73 -50.12 1.20 -7.30
CA LEU A 73 -49.20 2.32 -7.01
C LEU A 73 -49.47 3.54 -7.90
N SER A 74 -49.79 3.36 -9.18
CA SER A 74 -50.15 4.48 -10.08
C SER A 74 -51.51 5.14 -9.77
N ARG A 75 -52.32 4.52 -8.90
CA ARG A 75 -53.55 5.12 -8.34
C ARG A 75 -53.32 5.96 -7.08
N PHE A 76 -52.16 5.89 -6.45
CA PHE A 76 -51.81 6.77 -5.33
C PHE A 76 -51.31 8.13 -5.82
N SER A 77 -52.23 9.08 -5.97
CA SER A 77 -51.87 10.50 -6.13
C SER A 77 -51.12 11.00 -4.90
N VAL A 78 -49.90 11.50 -5.09
CA VAL A 78 -49.07 12.05 -4.00
C VAL A 78 -49.79 13.22 -3.32
N PRO A 79 -49.95 13.24 -1.98
CA PRO A 79 -50.60 14.34 -1.27
C PRO A 79 -49.89 15.67 -1.48
N LYS A 80 -50.64 16.68 -1.90
CA LYS A 80 -50.15 17.98 -2.42
C LYS A 80 -49.52 18.93 -1.38
N TRP A 81 -49.16 18.44 -0.19
CA TRP A 81 -48.52 19.22 0.88
C TRP A 81 -47.00 19.07 0.94
N LEU A 82 -46.43 18.14 0.16
CA LEU A 82 -44.98 17.99 -0.03
C LEU A 82 -44.35 19.08 -0.93
N GLU A 83 -45.15 19.88 -1.64
CA GLU A 83 -44.67 21.02 -2.46
C GLU A 83 -44.46 22.32 -1.64
N THR A 84 -44.17 22.22 -0.34
CA THR A 84 -43.90 23.39 0.52
C THR A 84 -42.41 23.73 0.51
N SER A 85 -41.99 24.56 -0.45
CA SER A 85 -40.59 24.94 -0.64
C SER A 85 -40.03 25.78 0.52
N LEU A 86 -39.01 25.26 1.21
CA LEU A 86 -38.12 26.07 2.05
C LEU A 86 -37.15 26.87 1.16
N PRO A 87 -36.95 28.18 1.40
CA PRO A 87 -36.04 28.98 0.59
C PRO A 87 -34.59 28.60 0.87
N LEU A 88 -33.88 28.12 -0.14
CA LEU A 88 -32.44 27.85 -0.05
C LEU A 88 -31.70 29.19 0.02
N LYS A 89 -31.23 29.56 1.21
CA LYS A 89 -30.42 30.76 1.42
C LYS A 89 -29.03 30.51 0.84
N THR A 90 -28.70 31.18 -0.26
CA THR A 90 -27.34 31.24 -0.80
C THR A 90 -26.44 32.01 0.17
N GLU A 91 -25.44 31.33 0.74
CA GLU A 91 -24.34 31.95 1.49
C GLU A 91 -23.07 31.88 0.63
N ASP A 92 -22.20 32.89 0.74
CA ASP A 92 -21.10 33.14 -0.22
C ASP A 92 -20.09 32.00 -0.35
N GLU A 93 -19.67 31.71 -1.59
CA GLU A 93 -18.53 30.84 -1.93
C GLU A 93 -17.15 31.48 -1.61
N THR A 94 -17.04 32.14 -0.45
CA THR A 94 -15.78 32.70 0.08
C THR A 94 -15.41 32.16 1.47
N GLY A 95 -16.21 31.24 2.03
CA GLY A 95 -16.00 30.68 3.36
C GLY A 95 -15.16 29.40 3.45
N LEU A 96 -14.98 28.65 2.35
CA LEU A 96 -14.50 27.27 2.41
C LEU A 96 -13.01 27.13 2.77
N ASP A 97 -12.18 28.14 2.45
CA ASP A 97 -10.74 28.17 2.76
C ASP A 97 -10.41 28.42 4.26
N ARG A 98 -11.42 28.58 5.13
CA ARG A 98 -11.24 28.92 6.56
C ARG A 98 -11.65 27.83 7.55
N LEU A 99 -11.89 26.60 7.09
CA LEU A 99 -12.26 25.47 7.93
C LEU A 99 -11.17 24.37 8.08
N ILE A 100 -9.93 24.66 7.72
CA ILE A 100 -8.77 23.91 8.23
C ILE A 100 -8.48 24.44 9.65
N PRO A 101 -8.63 23.64 10.72
CA PRO A 101 -8.34 24.12 12.07
C PRO A 101 -6.82 24.16 12.30
N ASN A 102 -6.34 25.19 12.98
CA ASN A 102 -4.91 25.36 13.32
C ASN A 102 -4.33 24.20 14.17
N SER A 103 -5.15 23.27 14.66
CA SER A 103 -4.70 22.02 15.29
C SER A 103 -3.96 21.07 14.33
N ILE A 104 -4.24 21.12 13.02
CA ILE A 104 -3.46 20.33 12.04
C ILE A 104 -2.06 20.93 11.89
N ALA A 105 -1.95 22.26 11.86
CA ALA A 105 -0.65 22.94 11.83
C ALA A 105 0.17 22.62 13.11
N LEU A 106 -0.44 22.65 14.30
CA LEU A 106 0.27 22.30 15.54
C LEU A 106 0.86 20.88 15.57
N ALA A 107 0.32 19.93 14.79
CA ALA A 107 0.89 18.60 14.67
C ALA A 107 2.13 18.57 13.74
N THR A 108 2.17 19.41 12.71
CA THR A 108 3.27 19.42 11.71
C THR A 108 4.35 20.48 11.97
N THR A 109 4.07 21.59 12.66
CA THR A 109 5.07 22.64 12.92
C THR A 109 6.14 22.26 13.94
N ASN A 110 5.99 21.13 14.65
CA ASN A 110 7.01 20.62 15.57
C ASN A 110 8.05 19.71 14.88
N ALA A 111 7.94 19.44 13.58
CA ALA A 111 8.87 18.59 12.82
C ALA A 111 10.31 19.14 12.68
N THR A 112 10.60 20.31 13.25
CA THR A 112 11.96 20.87 13.40
C THR A 112 12.39 21.09 14.86
N ALA A 113 11.66 20.51 15.82
CA ALA A 113 12.02 20.47 17.23
C ALA A 113 12.46 19.05 17.63
N THR A 114 13.34 18.96 18.62
CA THR A 114 13.83 17.68 19.16
C THR A 114 12.69 16.80 19.66
N THR A 115 12.80 15.49 19.46
CA THR A 115 11.75 14.50 19.72
C THR A 115 11.26 14.51 21.17
N ASN A 116 10.05 15.01 21.42
CA ASN A 116 9.31 14.81 22.67
C ASN A 116 8.72 13.38 22.76
N ALA A 117 9.47 12.37 22.31
CA ALA A 117 9.05 10.97 22.33
C ALA A 117 9.02 10.48 23.79
N THR A 118 7.82 10.28 24.33
CA THR A 118 7.62 9.87 25.72
C THR A 118 7.93 8.39 25.94
N ALA A 119 8.04 7.99 27.21
CA ALA A 119 8.26 6.59 27.57
C ALA A 119 7.08 5.69 27.13
N THR A 120 5.86 6.22 27.05
CA THR A 120 4.67 5.53 26.53
C THR A 120 4.03 6.29 25.38
N PHE A 121 3.40 5.59 24.42
CA PHE A 121 2.64 6.28 23.36
C PHE A 121 1.42 7.01 23.94
N ARG A 122 0.86 6.50 25.05
CA ARG A 122 -0.34 7.04 25.71
C ARG A 122 -0.14 8.45 26.28
N GLU A 123 1.08 8.79 26.72
CA GLU A 123 1.43 10.13 27.22
C GLU A 123 1.39 11.19 26.09
N ASN A 124 1.62 10.80 24.83
CA ASN A 124 1.62 11.67 23.64
C ASN A 124 0.31 11.64 22.83
N LEU A 125 -0.73 10.89 23.23
CA LEU A 125 -2.01 10.91 22.52
C LEU A 125 -2.84 12.16 22.89
N VAL A 126 -3.23 12.93 21.88
CA VAL A 126 -4.10 14.11 22.05
C VAL A 126 -5.52 13.63 22.43
N PRO A 127 -6.07 14.00 23.60
CA PRO A 127 -7.32 13.41 24.13
C PRO A 127 -8.58 13.61 23.27
N SER A 128 -8.59 14.61 22.39
CA SER A 128 -9.68 14.87 21.43
C SER A 128 -9.55 14.12 20.11
N MET A 129 -8.42 13.44 19.87
CA MET A 129 -8.16 12.68 18.64
C MET A 129 -8.27 11.17 18.88
N LYS A 130 -8.54 10.45 17.79
CA LYS A 130 -8.45 8.98 17.74
C LYS A 130 -7.46 8.59 16.65
N TYR A 131 -6.83 7.44 16.84
CA TYR A 131 -5.66 6.98 16.11
C TYR A 131 -5.91 5.58 15.54
N VAL A 132 -5.23 5.22 14.44
CA VAL A 132 -5.26 3.89 13.83
C VAL A 132 -3.85 3.44 13.41
N THR A 133 -3.54 2.15 13.53
CA THR A 133 -2.21 1.55 13.23
C THR A 133 -2.35 0.10 12.73
N THR A 134 -1.30 -0.43 12.11
CA THR A 134 -1.16 -1.86 11.76
C THR A 134 0.29 -2.30 11.98
N PHE A 135 0.58 -3.61 11.92
CA PHE A 135 1.91 -4.18 12.16
C PHE A 135 2.43 -4.89 10.91
N VAL A 136 3.31 -4.21 10.18
CA VAL A 136 3.79 -4.65 8.86
C VAL A 136 4.68 -5.90 8.92
N SER A 137 4.66 -6.68 7.85
CA SER A 137 5.47 -7.88 7.67
C SER A 137 5.73 -8.17 6.18
N ALA A 138 6.57 -9.16 5.90
CA ALA A 138 6.98 -9.59 4.56
C ALA A 138 7.71 -8.48 3.76
N GLY A 139 7.58 -8.48 2.43
CA GLY A 139 8.40 -7.62 1.55
C GLY A 139 7.92 -6.17 1.46
N PHE A 140 8.79 -5.25 1.03
CA PHE A 140 8.49 -3.81 0.91
C PHE A 140 7.13 -3.54 0.22
N THR A 141 6.80 -4.26 -0.87
CA THR A 141 5.50 -4.12 -1.55
C THR A 141 4.31 -4.50 -0.67
N ASN A 142 4.44 -5.55 0.15
CA ASN A 142 3.41 -5.95 1.12
C ASN A 142 3.20 -4.83 2.15
N GLN A 143 4.30 -4.36 2.75
CA GLN A 143 4.30 -3.30 3.77
C GLN A 143 3.75 -1.98 3.20
N PHE A 144 4.12 -1.61 1.98
CA PHE A 144 3.60 -0.43 1.27
C PHE A 144 2.10 -0.53 1.02
N MET A 145 1.61 -1.65 0.47
CA MET A 145 0.18 -1.86 0.25
C MET A 145 -0.59 -1.84 1.58
N GLU A 146 -0.01 -2.41 2.64
CA GLU A 146 -0.59 -2.42 3.97
C GLU A 146 -0.64 -1.03 4.62
N ILE A 147 0.40 -0.21 4.49
CA ILE A 147 0.43 1.18 4.98
C ILE A 147 -0.56 2.06 4.18
N VAL A 148 -0.70 1.85 2.87
CA VAL A 148 -1.74 2.50 2.06
C VAL A 148 -3.15 2.13 2.55
N SER A 149 -3.40 0.84 2.83
CA SER A 149 -4.66 0.38 3.42
C SER A 149 -4.92 0.98 4.80
N LEU A 150 -3.89 1.11 5.64
CA LEU A 150 -3.96 1.79 6.94
C LEU A 150 -4.35 3.27 6.81
N VAL A 151 -3.69 4.01 5.91
CA VAL A 151 -3.96 5.44 5.70
C VAL A 151 -5.40 5.64 5.20
N TYR A 152 -5.87 4.82 4.26
CA TYR A 152 -7.27 4.87 3.83
C TYR A 152 -8.25 4.48 4.96
N LEU A 153 -7.91 3.50 5.80
CA LEU A 153 -8.70 3.17 6.99
C LEU A 153 -8.77 4.34 8.00
N GLY A 154 -7.71 5.15 8.11
CA GLY A 154 -7.70 6.41 8.86
C GLY A 154 -8.73 7.40 8.34
N ILE A 155 -8.79 7.60 7.02
CA ILE A 155 -9.81 8.44 6.36
C ILE A 155 -11.22 7.92 6.69
N LEU A 156 -11.48 6.62 6.49
CA LEU A 156 -12.82 6.03 6.73
C LEU A 156 -13.28 6.12 8.20
N THR A 157 -12.34 6.00 9.14
CA THR A 157 -12.64 6.00 10.58
C THR A 157 -12.51 7.38 11.24
N ARG A 158 -12.08 8.40 10.49
CA ARG A 158 -11.71 9.75 10.97
C ARG A 158 -10.66 9.69 12.09
N ARG A 159 -9.60 8.92 11.84
CA ARG A 159 -8.49 8.69 12.77
C ARG A 159 -7.17 9.15 12.16
N ALA A 160 -6.29 9.71 13.01
CA ALA A 160 -4.89 9.94 12.63
C ALA A 160 -4.20 8.59 12.39
N SER A 161 -3.46 8.47 11.28
CA SER A 161 -2.78 7.22 10.93
C SER A 161 -1.38 7.20 11.53
N VAL A 162 -1.13 6.25 12.42
CA VAL A 162 0.20 5.98 13.00
C VAL A 162 0.88 4.92 12.12
N VAL A 163 1.73 5.36 11.20
CA VAL A 163 2.38 4.47 10.24
C VAL A 163 3.60 3.80 10.87
N PRO A 164 3.79 2.49 10.64
CA PRO A 164 5.03 1.81 10.99
C PRO A 164 6.16 2.16 10.03
N ALA A 165 7.38 2.05 10.55
CA ALA A 165 8.62 2.03 9.78
C ALA A 165 8.71 0.73 8.96
N PHE A 166 9.38 0.80 7.81
CA PHE A 166 9.62 -0.36 6.95
C PHE A 166 10.67 -1.29 7.55
N LEU A 167 10.44 -2.60 7.41
CA LEU A 167 11.27 -3.66 7.98
C LEU A 167 11.97 -4.48 6.89
N ALA A 168 13.29 -4.68 7.02
CA ALA A 168 14.12 -5.37 6.04
C ALA A 168 14.09 -6.92 6.18
N GLU A 169 12.92 -7.52 6.42
CA GLU A 169 12.76 -8.92 6.84
C GLU A 169 13.39 -9.97 5.90
N HIS A 170 13.60 -9.65 4.63
CA HIS A 170 14.23 -10.55 3.62
C HIS A 170 15.76 -10.43 3.53
N PHE A 171 16.37 -9.51 4.28
CA PHE A 171 17.82 -9.24 4.21
C PHE A 171 18.60 -9.76 5.43
N GLY A 172 17.92 -10.01 6.55
CA GLY A 172 18.48 -10.52 7.80
C GLY A 172 17.37 -10.74 8.83
N LYS A 173 17.69 -10.83 10.13
CA LYS A 173 16.64 -10.65 11.15
C LYS A 173 16.24 -9.17 11.17
N ALA A 174 14.97 -8.86 11.37
CA ALA A 174 14.52 -7.46 11.43
C ALA A 174 15.14 -6.66 12.59
N MET A 175 15.65 -7.33 13.63
CA MET A 175 16.37 -6.69 14.74
C MET A 175 17.87 -6.46 14.46
N ASP A 176 18.42 -7.10 13.41
CA ASP A 176 19.84 -6.94 13.01
C ASP A 176 20.01 -5.77 12.01
N ILE A 177 18.91 -5.16 11.52
CA ILE A 177 18.89 -4.09 10.52
C ILE A 177 17.98 -2.96 11.03
N ALA A 178 18.45 -1.71 10.99
CA ALA A 178 17.66 -0.57 11.43
C ALA A 178 16.36 -0.40 10.62
N PRO A 179 15.17 -0.32 11.26
CA PRO A 179 13.91 0.01 10.58
C PRO A 179 13.99 1.36 9.88
N THR A 180 13.44 1.45 8.66
CA THR A 180 13.47 2.69 7.87
C THR A 180 12.19 3.52 8.11
N PRO A 181 12.28 4.74 8.68
CA PRO A 181 11.13 5.62 8.87
C PRO A 181 10.32 5.83 7.58
N PHE A 182 9.00 5.97 7.70
CA PHE A 182 8.14 6.23 6.55
C PHE A 182 8.51 7.55 5.86
N SER A 183 8.82 8.58 6.66
CA SER A 183 9.27 9.89 6.20
C SER A 183 10.69 9.92 5.65
N ASP A 184 11.46 8.81 5.70
CA ASP A 184 12.73 8.66 4.98
C ASP A 184 12.55 8.15 3.54
N ILE A 185 11.45 7.47 3.26
CA ILE A 185 11.12 6.98 1.91
C ILE A 185 10.17 7.94 1.19
N PHE A 186 9.21 8.54 1.91
CA PHE A 186 8.14 9.37 1.33
C PHE A 186 8.06 10.78 1.94
N ASP A 187 7.55 11.73 1.16
CA ASP A 187 7.22 13.08 1.62
C ASP A 187 5.93 13.06 2.48
N LEU A 188 6.11 12.75 3.76
CA LEU A 188 5.04 12.66 4.76
C LEU A 188 4.27 13.99 4.96
N PRO A 189 4.91 15.18 5.04
CA PRO A 189 4.18 16.45 5.07
C PRO A 189 3.30 16.68 3.83
N TYR A 190 3.78 16.39 2.62
CA TYR A 190 2.97 16.46 1.40
C TYR A 190 1.78 15.50 1.44
N LEU A 191 2.01 14.24 1.84
CA LEU A 191 0.96 13.22 1.90
C LEU A 191 -0.15 13.61 2.89
N SER A 192 0.24 13.97 4.12
CA SER A 192 -0.65 14.47 5.19
C SER A 192 -1.47 15.68 4.71
N GLY A 193 -0.79 16.69 4.13
CA GLY A 193 -1.41 17.89 3.60
C GLY A 193 -2.33 17.66 2.39
N LYS A 194 -2.10 16.62 1.57
CA LYS A 194 -2.98 16.26 0.45
C LYS A 194 -4.20 15.43 0.83
N LEU A 195 -4.07 14.59 1.86
CA LEU A 195 -5.18 13.76 2.33
C LEU A 195 -6.06 14.47 3.38
N GLY A 196 -5.59 15.59 3.93
CA GLY A 196 -6.34 16.37 4.93
C GLY A 196 -6.49 15.66 6.28
N ILE A 197 -5.71 14.60 6.51
CA ILE A 197 -5.68 13.83 7.76
C ILE A 197 -4.26 13.79 8.34
N PRO A 198 -4.09 13.88 9.67
CA PRO A 198 -2.79 13.68 10.29
C PRO A 198 -2.28 12.25 10.05
N ILE A 199 -1.05 12.16 9.57
CA ILE A 199 -0.28 10.92 9.46
C ILE A 199 1.02 11.16 10.22
N ILE A 200 1.34 10.27 11.15
CA ILE A 200 2.46 10.36 12.09
C ILE A 200 3.16 9.01 12.22
N GLU A 201 4.39 8.98 12.70
CA GLU A 201 5.17 7.77 12.89
C GLU A 201 5.23 7.34 14.36
N TRP A 202 5.45 6.04 14.60
CA TRP A 202 5.60 5.49 15.95
C TRP A 202 6.71 6.14 16.77
N HIS A 203 7.78 6.60 16.12
CA HIS A 203 8.92 7.26 16.76
C HIS A 203 8.61 8.69 17.25
N GLU A 204 7.54 9.32 16.73
CA GLU A 204 7.03 10.60 17.23
C GLU A 204 6.18 10.41 18.50
N LEU A 205 5.49 9.26 18.60
CA LEU A 205 4.63 8.95 19.75
C LEU A 205 5.40 8.42 20.95
N LYS A 206 6.40 7.55 20.78
CA LYS A 206 7.17 6.97 21.90
C LYS A 206 8.61 6.64 21.53
N GLN A 207 9.44 6.48 22.56
CA GLN A 207 10.75 5.85 22.42
C GLN A 207 10.60 4.42 21.87
N THR A 208 11.14 4.15 20.68
CA THR A 208 11.23 2.81 20.06
C THR A 208 12.65 2.25 20.18
N ALA A 209 12.83 0.96 19.85
CA ALA A 209 14.14 0.31 19.78
C ALA A 209 15.15 0.95 18.80
N TYR A 210 14.71 1.87 17.91
CA TYR A 210 15.58 2.63 17.01
C TYR A 210 15.55 4.16 17.25
N SER A 211 14.82 4.63 18.27
CA SER A 211 14.70 6.07 18.58
C SER A 211 15.73 6.57 19.59
N SER A 212 16.39 5.68 20.33
CA SER A 212 17.43 6.02 21.32
C SER A 212 18.61 5.08 21.16
N VAL A 213 19.81 5.65 21.05
CA VAL A 213 21.08 4.91 20.98
C VAL A 213 21.60 4.57 22.38
N ASP A 214 21.20 5.34 23.40
CA ASP A 214 21.82 5.35 24.72
C ASP A 214 20.93 4.78 25.85
N GLU A 215 19.62 4.57 25.63
CA GLU A 215 18.70 3.96 26.62
C GLU A 215 18.25 2.54 26.21
N PRO A 216 18.73 1.46 26.88
CA PRO A 216 18.49 0.07 26.42
C PRO A 216 17.05 -0.46 26.56
N HIS A 217 16.13 0.29 27.17
CA HIS A 217 14.88 -0.25 27.71
C HIS A 217 13.67 0.62 27.37
N HIS A 218 13.24 0.55 26.10
CA HIS A 218 11.91 1.04 25.72
C HIS A 218 10.83 0.38 26.61
N LYS A 219 9.88 1.17 27.10
CA LYS A 219 8.86 0.68 28.03
C LYS A 219 7.81 -0.15 27.28
N ILE A 220 7.67 -1.42 27.68
CA ILE A 220 6.65 -2.32 27.14
C ILE A 220 5.26 -1.85 27.60
N GLU A 221 4.39 -1.56 26.64
CA GLU A 221 3.00 -1.17 26.87
C GLU A 221 2.03 -2.26 26.47
N LYS A 222 0.88 -2.29 27.16
CA LYS A 222 -0.18 -3.27 26.91
C LYS A 222 -1.32 -2.64 26.12
N ILE A 223 -1.73 -3.32 25.05
CA ILE A 223 -2.79 -2.89 24.15
C ILE A 223 -3.61 -4.10 23.68
N GLY A 224 -4.91 -3.92 23.47
CA GLY A 224 -5.71 -4.88 22.73
C GLY A 224 -5.85 -4.43 21.28
N CYS A 225 -5.86 -5.37 20.34
CA CYS A 225 -6.01 -5.12 18.90
C CYS A 225 -7.02 -6.08 18.27
N TRP A 226 -7.53 -5.75 17.09
CA TRP A 226 -8.22 -6.71 16.23
C TRP A 226 -7.20 -7.59 15.48
N SER A 227 -7.62 -8.78 15.06
CA SER A 227 -6.79 -9.67 14.25
C SER A 227 -7.57 -10.25 13.05
N THR A 228 -7.11 -9.89 11.86
CA THR A 228 -7.61 -10.36 10.57
C THR A 228 -7.16 -11.80 10.30
N ALA A 229 -5.93 -12.17 10.69
CA ALA A 229 -5.45 -13.54 10.56
C ALA A 229 -6.18 -14.49 11.51
N ALA A 230 -6.39 -14.12 12.78
CA ALA A 230 -7.15 -14.96 13.71
C ALA A 230 -8.65 -15.01 13.36
N GLY A 231 -9.20 -13.98 12.72
CA GLY A 231 -10.55 -14.03 12.14
C GLY A 231 -10.70 -15.06 11.01
N TYR A 232 -9.61 -15.38 10.31
CA TYR A 232 -9.59 -16.41 9.26
C TYR A 232 -9.39 -17.80 9.87
N LYS A 233 -10.47 -18.60 9.87
CA LYS A 233 -10.50 -20.01 10.32
C LYS A 233 -9.97 -20.25 11.75
N ASN A 234 -10.07 -19.25 12.63
CA ASN A 234 -9.54 -19.29 14.00
C ASN A 234 -8.03 -19.59 14.04
N SER A 235 -7.28 -19.03 13.08
CA SER A 235 -5.81 -19.11 13.03
C SER A 235 -5.17 -18.34 14.20
N ARG A 236 -3.84 -18.34 14.28
CA ARG A 236 -3.12 -17.38 15.12
C ARG A 236 -3.10 -15.99 14.46
N PRO A 237 -2.98 -14.90 15.24
CA PRO A 237 -2.67 -13.58 14.69
C PRO A 237 -1.39 -13.58 13.84
N SER A 238 -1.28 -12.63 12.93
CA SER A 238 -0.07 -12.42 12.12
C SER A 238 1.15 -12.19 13.01
N TYR A 239 2.29 -12.78 12.62
CA TYR A 239 3.58 -12.45 13.20
C TYR A 239 4.20 -11.27 12.46
N SER A 240 4.77 -10.34 13.21
CA SER A 240 5.49 -9.15 12.76
C SER A 240 6.50 -8.78 13.83
N TYR A 241 7.63 -8.18 13.44
CA TYR A 241 8.58 -7.61 14.39
C TYR A 241 8.19 -6.20 14.87
N SER A 242 7.23 -5.53 14.22
CA SER A 242 6.80 -4.17 14.60
C SER A 242 6.39 -4.05 16.08
N PRO A 243 5.59 -4.97 16.68
CA PRO A 243 5.22 -4.88 18.10
C PRO A 243 6.43 -4.96 19.04
N GLU A 244 7.44 -5.77 18.72
CA GLU A 244 8.68 -5.89 19.50
C GLU A 244 9.49 -4.58 19.43
N ILE A 245 9.66 -4.04 18.22
CA ILE A 245 10.38 -2.78 17.96
C ILE A 245 9.73 -1.58 18.67
N TYR A 246 8.39 -1.57 18.81
CA TYR A 246 7.63 -0.52 19.49
C TYR A 246 7.38 -0.80 20.98
N GLY A 247 7.86 -1.92 21.54
CA GLY A 247 7.60 -2.30 22.92
C GLY A 247 6.11 -2.44 23.21
N LEU A 248 5.41 -3.32 22.49
CA LEU A 248 3.97 -3.57 22.60
C LEU A 248 3.68 -5.05 22.92
N ASP A 249 3.06 -5.30 24.07
CA ASP A 249 2.47 -6.57 24.47
C ASP A 249 0.98 -6.56 24.08
N ILE A 250 0.59 -7.40 23.11
CA ILE A 250 -0.68 -7.26 22.38
C ILE A 250 -1.62 -8.43 22.63
N SER A 251 -2.87 -8.11 22.98
CA SER A 251 -3.99 -9.07 23.09
C SER A 251 -4.87 -8.97 21.85
N TYR A 252 -4.93 -10.02 21.04
CA TYR A 252 -5.59 -9.98 19.73
C TYR A 252 -7.01 -10.58 19.78
N THR A 253 -8.01 -9.80 19.39
CA THR A 253 -9.41 -10.24 19.25
C THR A 253 -9.70 -10.60 17.78
N PRO A 254 -10.15 -11.83 17.45
CA PRO A 254 -10.52 -12.20 16.09
C PRO A 254 -11.57 -11.28 15.48
N VAL A 255 -11.41 -10.96 14.19
CA VAL A 255 -12.44 -10.28 13.39
C VAL A 255 -13.53 -11.31 13.00
N PRO A 256 -14.84 -11.01 13.13
CA PRO A 256 -15.88 -11.96 12.74
C PRO A 256 -15.86 -12.23 11.23
N SER A 257 -15.95 -13.49 10.81
CA SER A 257 -15.91 -13.88 9.38
C SER A 257 -16.97 -13.23 8.49
N THR A 258 -18.05 -12.67 9.05
CA THR A 258 -19.04 -11.84 8.33
C THR A 258 -18.49 -10.51 7.80
N TYR A 259 -17.24 -10.17 8.14
CA TYR A 259 -16.52 -8.97 7.72
C TYR A 259 -15.57 -9.24 6.54
N THR A 260 -15.51 -10.48 6.02
CA THR A 260 -14.83 -10.78 4.75
C THR A 260 -15.59 -10.17 3.56
N LEU A 261 -14.95 -10.09 2.39
CA LEU A 261 -15.61 -9.63 1.16
C LEU A 261 -16.81 -10.50 0.74
N THR A 262 -16.87 -11.76 1.18
CA THR A 262 -18.00 -12.68 0.94
C THR A 262 -18.99 -12.70 2.10
N HIS A 263 -18.84 -11.83 3.09
CA HIS A 263 -19.66 -11.75 4.30
C HIS A 263 -19.83 -13.10 5.03
N GLY A 264 -18.76 -13.91 5.05
CA GLY A 264 -18.75 -15.23 5.66
C GLY A 264 -19.47 -16.34 4.87
N SER A 265 -20.06 -16.03 3.71
CA SER A 265 -20.72 -17.05 2.86
C SER A 265 -19.75 -18.04 2.22
N ASN A 266 -18.46 -17.68 2.10
CA ASN A 266 -17.38 -18.58 1.71
C ASN A 266 -16.30 -18.62 2.83
N PRO A 267 -16.15 -19.74 3.57
CA PRO A 267 -15.19 -19.86 4.67
C PRO A 267 -13.72 -19.88 4.23
N ASP A 268 -13.43 -20.04 2.93
CA ASP A 268 -12.09 -19.94 2.35
C ASP A 268 -11.69 -18.50 2.00
N THR A 269 -12.57 -17.51 2.22
CA THR A 269 -12.26 -16.10 1.96
C THR A 269 -11.36 -15.54 3.04
N TYR A 270 -10.10 -15.25 2.70
CA TYR A 270 -9.13 -14.58 3.57
C TYR A 270 -9.03 -13.06 3.32
N MET A 271 -9.73 -12.52 2.32
CA MET A 271 -9.82 -11.08 2.06
C MET A 271 -10.91 -10.40 2.89
N TRP A 272 -10.52 -9.34 3.59
CA TRP A 272 -11.37 -8.56 4.48
C TRP A 272 -11.95 -7.34 3.78
N SER A 273 -13.22 -7.02 4.06
CA SER A 273 -13.85 -5.80 3.55
C SER A 273 -13.36 -4.60 4.34
N ILE A 274 -12.73 -3.62 3.67
CA ILE A 274 -12.25 -2.39 4.31
C ILE A 274 -13.36 -1.65 5.06
N TRP A 275 -14.58 -1.65 4.50
CA TRP A 275 -15.78 -1.07 5.11
C TRP A 275 -16.25 -1.86 6.33
N GLY A 276 -16.12 -3.19 6.28
CA GLY A 276 -16.29 -4.06 7.44
C GLY A 276 -15.32 -3.67 8.56
N LEU A 277 -14.02 -3.67 8.28
CA LEU A 277 -12.97 -3.35 9.26
C LEU A 277 -13.15 -1.93 9.84
N ALA A 278 -13.41 -0.93 8.99
CA ALA A 278 -13.70 0.44 9.40
C ALA A 278 -14.87 0.51 10.39
N SER A 279 -15.92 -0.30 10.19
CA SER A 279 -17.07 -0.31 11.10
C SER A 279 -16.72 -0.75 12.53
N LEU A 280 -15.68 -1.55 12.74
CA LEU A 280 -15.18 -1.91 14.09
C LEU A 280 -14.47 -0.74 14.81
N GLY A 281 -14.11 0.32 14.07
CA GLY A 281 -13.61 1.57 14.63
C GLY A 281 -14.67 2.43 15.32
N PHE A 282 -15.96 2.09 15.17
CA PHE A 282 -17.11 2.83 15.70
C PHE A 282 -17.87 2.04 16.78
N THR A 283 -18.04 2.64 17.96
CA THR A 283 -18.55 2.03 19.19
C THR A 283 -19.85 1.23 19.01
N ARG A 284 -20.86 1.73 18.26
CA ARG A 284 -22.14 1.02 18.04
C ARG A 284 -22.00 -0.27 17.19
N SER A 285 -21.07 -0.31 16.24
CA SER A 285 -20.83 -1.51 15.43
C SER A 285 -19.96 -2.51 16.19
N ARG A 286 -18.86 -2.03 16.80
CA ARG A 286 -18.01 -2.78 17.73
C ARG A 286 -18.82 -3.50 18.82
N ALA A 287 -19.69 -2.78 19.54
CA ALA A 287 -20.43 -3.33 20.67
C ALA A 287 -21.40 -4.48 20.31
N ARG A 288 -21.76 -4.63 19.03
CA ARG A 288 -22.60 -5.75 18.55
C ARG A 288 -21.85 -7.06 18.37
N VAL A 289 -20.52 -7.04 18.23
CA VAL A 289 -19.72 -8.24 17.92
C VAL A 289 -18.68 -8.57 18.99
N LEU A 290 -18.22 -7.57 19.74
CA LEU A 290 -17.16 -7.73 20.74
C LEU A 290 -17.49 -8.73 21.86
N PRO A 291 -18.72 -8.81 22.40
CA PRO A 291 -19.05 -9.78 23.47
C PRO A 291 -18.91 -11.26 23.09
N ASP A 292 -18.91 -11.58 21.80
CA ASP A 292 -18.71 -12.95 21.28
C ASP A 292 -17.27 -13.16 20.79
N GLN A 293 -16.66 -12.19 20.10
CA GLN A 293 -15.26 -12.30 19.67
C GLN A 293 -14.26 -12.25 20.83
N PHE A 294 -14.50 -11.44 21.86
CA PHE A 294 -13.56 -11.29 22.97
C PHE A 294 -13.37 -12.57 23.79
N ARG A 295 -14.37 -13.48 23.79
CA ARG A 295 -14.22 -14.83 24.36
C ARG A 295 -13.08 -15.60 23.69
N GLN A 296 -12.96 -15.43 22.37
CA GLN A 296 -11.96 -16.04 21.50
C GLN A 296 -10.65 -15.21 21.42
N ALA A 297 -10.57 -14.05 22.08
CA ALA A 297 -9.35 -13.22 22.05
C ALA A 297 -8.14 -13.94 22.66
N PHE A 298 -6.98 -13.75 22.04
CA PHE A 298 -5.70 -14.25 22.50
C PHE A 298 -5.22 -13.38 23.67
N PRO A 299 -4.72 -13.98 24.77
CA PRO A 299 -4.18 -13.22 25.88
C PRO A 299 -2.87 -12.52 25.49
N LEU A 300 -2.42 -11.63 26.35
CA LEU A 300 -1.12 -10.98 26.28
C LEU A 300 0.03 -12.01 26.32
N GLN A 301 1.10 -11.75 25.56
CA GLN A 301 2.29 -12.60 25.55
C GLN A 301 3.01 -12.56 26.91
N SER A 302 2.99 -11.41 27.61
CA SER A 302 3.54 -11.31 28.97
C SER A 302 2.69 -11.98 30.05
N ASN A 303 1.42 -12.30 29.79
CA ASN A 303 0.49 -12.82 30.80
C ASN A 303 -0.67 -13.62 30.17
N PRO A 304 -0.61 -14.96 30.15
CA PRO A 304 -1.63 -15.80 29.52
C PRO A 304 -3.02 -15.72 30.18
N ASN A 305 -3.12 -15.14 31.39
CA ASN A 305 -4.39 -14.95 32.10
C ASN A 305 -5.03 -13.57 31.82
N GLN A 306 -4.37 -12.68 31.08
CA GLN A 306 -4.84 -11.32 30.81
C GLN A 306 -5.18 -11.13 29.34
N LYS A 307 -6.45 -10.84 29.05
CA LYS A 307 -6.93 -10.39 27.73
C LYS A 307 -7.27 -8.90 27.81
N LEU A 308 -7.09 -8.16 26.73
CA LEU A 308 -7.52 -6.77 26.59
C LEU A 308 -8.45 -6.64 25.39
N GLU A 309 -9.56 -5.92 25.55
CA GLU A 309 -10.37 -5.53 24.40
C GLU A 309 -9.57 -4.63 23.44
N PRO A 310 -9.89 -4.61 22.13
CA PRO A 310 -9.26 -3.69 21.18
C PRO A 310 -9.29 -2.24 21.70
N ASP A 311 -8.24 -1.44 21.54
CA ASP A 311 -8.25 -0.08 22.10
C ASP A 311 -9.21 0.85 21.31
N GLU A 312 -10.01 1.66 22.01
CA GLU A 312 -11.00 2.58 21.42
C GLU A 312 -10.34 3.84 20.85
N THR A 313 -9.21 4.26 21.43
CA THR A 313 -8.44 5.45 21.06
C THR A 313 -7.37 5.08 20.03
N MET A 314 -6.64 3.98 20.23
CA MET A 314 -5.63 3.44 19.29
C MET A 314 -6.15 2.17 18.59
N LEU A 315 -6.89 2.33 17.50
CA LEU A 315 -7.42 1.19 16.74
C LEU A 315 -6.28 0.44 16.03
N CYS A 316 -6.02 -0.80 16.40
CA CYS A 316 -4.89 -1.57 15.85
C CYS A 316 -5.32 -2.92 15.26
N TRP A 317 -4.54 -3.38 14.28
CA TRP A 317 -4.72 -4.61 13.49
C TRP A 317 -3.40 -5.38 13.41
N ASP A 318 -3.46 -6.71 13.33
CA ASP A 318 -2.27 -7.57 13.16
C ASP A 318 -1.72 -7.59 11.72
N SER A 319 -2.58 -7.47 10.71
CA SER A 319 -2.21 -7.06 9.36
C SER A 319 -3.42 -6.52 8.59
N LEU A 320 -3.17 -5.53 7.73
CA LEU A 320 -4.12 -5.02 6.73
C LEU A 320 -3.76 -5.37 5.27
N TYR A 321 -2.73 -6.18 5.01
CA TYR A 321 -2.33 -6.58 3.64
C TYR A 321 -3.45 -7.34 2.89
N TYR A 322 -4.22 -8.18 3.59
CA TYR A 322 -5.35 -8.93 3.02
C TYR A 322 -6.69 -8.17 3.13
N THR A 323 -6.69 -6.88 2.80
CA THR A 323 -7.90 -6.04 2.81
C THR A 323 -8.24 -5.56 1.41
N GLY A 324 -9.53 -5.51 1.07
CA GLY A 324 -10.03 -5.12 -0.25
C GLY A 324 -11.36 -4.37 -0.20
N VAL A 325 -11.76 -3.86 -1.36
CA VAL A 325 -13.09 -3.29 -1.64
C VAL A 325 -13.99 -4.31 -2.34
N PHE A 326 -13.47 -5.06 -3.32
CA PHE A 326 -14.30 -5.93 -4.17
C PHE A 326 -13.61 -7.24 -4.61
N GLU A 327 -12.37 -7.21 -5.09
CA GLU A 327 -11.70 -8.38 -5.69
C GLU A 327 -11.08 -9.32 -4.63
N PRO A 328 -11.07 -10.65 -4.84
CA PRO A 328 -10.65 -11.64 -3.85
C PRO A 328 -9.12 -11.80 -3.68
N TYR A 329 -8.30 -10.90 -4.24
CA TYR A 329 -6.84 -10.91 -4.12
C TYR A 329 -6.29 -9.47 -3.98
N PRO A 330 -5.31 -9.19 -3.10
CA PRO A 330 -4.82 -7.82 -2.88
C PRO A 330 -4.30 -7.15 -4.16
N SER A 331 -3.52 -7.85 -4.97
CA SER A 331 -2.98 -7.35 -6.24
C SER A 331 -4.05 -7.15 -7.32
N SER A 332 -5.19 -7.84 -7.22
CA SER A 332 -6.32 -7.68 -8.14
C SER A 332 -7.24 -6.53 -7.76
N ASP A 333 -7.31 -6.15 -6.48
CA ASP A 333 -8.12 -5.01 -6.02
C ASP A 333 -7.32 -3.70 -6.03
N PHE A 334 -6.11 -3.71 -5.47
CA PHE A 334 -5.36 -2.51 -5.05
C PHE A 334 -5.10 -1.50 -6.17
N PHE A 335 -4.79 -1.96 -7.39
CA PHE A 335 -4.42 -1.12 -8.54
C PHE A 335 -5.57 -0.82 -9.51
N LYS A 336 -6.82 -1.19 -9.19
CA LYS A 336 -7.99 -0.91 -10.04
C LYS A 336 -8.33 0.58 -10.05
N ASP A 337 -9.04 1.04 -11.07
CA ASP A 337 -9.55 2.41 -11.20
C ASP A 337 -10.52 2.81 -10.06
N TYR A 338 -11.40 1.89 -9.64
CA TYR A 338 -12.28 2.09 -8.49
C TYR A 338 -11.54 2.05 -7.13
N SER A 339 -10.28 1.59 -7.09
CA SER A 339 -9.55 1.36 -5.85
C SER A 339 -9.18 2.68 -5.17
N PRO A 340 -9.61 2.91 -3.92
CA PRO A 340 -9.19 4.08 -3.17
C PRO A 340 -7.74 3.98 -2.71
N TYR A 341 -7.22 2.75 -2.56
CA TYR A 341 -5.86 2.50 -2.11
C TYR A 341 -4.85 3.17 -3.05
N TRP A 342 -4.93 2.89 -4.36
CA TRP A 342 -4.07 3.58 -5.32
C TRP A 342 -4.57 5.00 -5.60
N ASN A 343 -5.83 5.19 -6.01
CA ASN A 343 -6.28 6.44 -6.63
C ASN A 343 -6.69 7.56 -5.65
N GLN A 344 -6.72 7.30 -4.35
CA GLN A 344 -6.89 8.35 -3.33
C GLN A 344 -5.62 8.52 -2.47
N VAL A 345 -4.91 7.43 -2.15
CA VAL A 345 -3.73 7.47 -1.25
C VAL A 345 -2.41 7.25 -2.00
N GLY A 346 -2.26 6.16 -2.75
CA GLY A 346 -1.01 5.76 -3.41
C GLY A 346 -0.46 6.81 -4.37
N ILE A 347 -1.33 7.44 -5.18
CA ILE A 347 -0.95 8.54 -6.10
C ILE A 347 -0.43 9.81 -5.39
N HIS A 348 -0.48 9.87 -4.06
CA HIS A 348 0.03 10.99 -3.27
C HIS A 348 1.29 10.63 -2.47
N MET A 349 1.70 9.36 -2.44
CA MET A 349 2.96 8.91 -1.82
C MET A 349 4.16 9.24 -2.73
N ARG A 350 4.58 10.50 -2.70
CA ARG A 350 5.79 10.98 -3.38
C ARG A 350 7.05 10.53 -2.64
N TRP A 351 8.06 10.08 -3.36
CA TRP A 351 9.38 9.79 -2.80
C TRP A 351 10.01 11.03 -2.14
N LYS A 352 10.75 10.83 -1.04
CA LYS A 352 11.55 11.88 -0.41
C LYS A 352 12.59 12.43 -1.40
N GLN A 353 12.73 13.76 -1.47
CA GLN A 353 13.60 14.41 -2.46
C GLN A 353 15.07 13.93 -2.40
N SER A 354 15.61 13.67 -1.21
CA SER A 354 16.95 13.11 -1.03
C SER A 354 17.10 11.69 -1.61
N LEU A 355 16.04 10.88 -1.59
CA LEU A 355 16.03 9.54 -2.20
C LEU A 355 15.96 9.63 -3.74
N VAL A 356 15.25 10.61 -4.28
CA VAL A 356 15.25 10.93 -5.73
C VAL A 356 16.64 11.40 -6.18
N GLU A 357 17.31 12.23 -5.39
CA GLU A 357 18.69 12.68 -5.64
C GLU A 357 19.70 11.53 -5.54
N LEU A 358 19.55 10.64 -4.57
CA LEU A 358 20.39 9.44 -4.43
C LEU A 358 20.20 8.49 -5.65
N ALA A 359 18.96 8.21 -6.03
CA ALA A 359 18.65 7.43 -7.23
C ALA A 359 19.22 8.08 -8.50
N THR A 360 19.12 9.42 -8.62
CA THR A 360 19.73 10.20 -9.71
C THR A 360 21.25 10.02 -9.76
N GLN A 361 21.94 10.05 -8.61
CA GLN A 361 23.39 9.80 -8.55
C GLN A 361 23.76 8.37 -8.94
N TYR A 362 22.98 7.37 -8.51
CA TYR A 362 23.19 5.97 -8.93
C TYR A 362 22.98 5.78 -10.43
N LEU A 363 21.93 6.38 -11.02
CA LEU A 363 21.69 6.34 -12.47
C LEU A 363 22.81 7.03 -13.26
N ARG A 364 23.27 8.22 -12.82
CA ARG A 364 24.41 8.92 -13.44
C ARG A 364 25.67 8.06 -13.44
N ARG A 365 26.01 7.46 -12.29
CA ARG A 365 27.15 6.54 -12.14
C ARG A 365 26.96 5.24 -12.95
N HIS A 366 25.73 4.76 -13.09
CA HIS A 366 25.41 3.56 -13.86
C HIS A 366 25.53 3.78 -15.38
N PHE A 367 25.20 4.96 -15.90
CA PHE A 367 25.37 5.29 -17.33
C PHE A 367 26.72 5.95 -17.66
N GLY A 368 27.53 6.32 -16.66
CA GLY A 368 28.86 6.91 -16.85
C GLY A 368 28.85 8.38 -17.29
N ILE A 369 27.73 9.08 -17.10
CA ILE A 369 27.53 10.48 -17.51
C ILE A 369 27.98 11.46 -16.42
N GLN A 370 28.33 12.70 -16.80
CA GLN A 370 28.72 13.74 -15.84
C GLN A 370 27.52 14.27 -15.06
N ASN A 371 27.77 15.01 -13.97
CA ASN A 371 26.71 15.52 -13.09
C ASN A 371 25.73 16.51 -13.76
N THR A 372 26.12 17.12 -14.88
CA THR A 372 25.32 18.11 -15.64
C THR A 372 24.44 17.49 -16.73
N ASP A 373 24.79 16.31 -17.23
CA ASP A 373 24.21 15.77 -18.46
C ASP A 373 22.77 15.27 -18.22
N PRO A 374 21.90 15.17 -19.23
CA PRO A 374 20.63 14.48 -19.05
C PRO A 374 20.86 12.97 -18.81
N ILE A 375 20.10 12.37 -17.90
CA ILE A 375 20.01 10.90 -17.83
C ILE A 375 19.37 10.42 -19.14
N PRO A 376 19.98 9.48 -19.88
CA PRO A 376 19.42 8.99 -21.13
C PRO A 376 18.09 8.27 -20.88
N PRO A 377 17.15 8.26 -21.84
CA PRO A 377 16.01 7.35 -21.79
C PRO A 377 16.49 5.91 -21.65
N PHE A 378 15.93 5.16 -20.71
CA PHE A 378 16.33 3.78 -20.41
C PHE A 378 15.14 2.86 -20.14
N ILE A 379 15.31 1.56 -20.35
CA ILE A 379 14.36 0.52 -19.91
C ILE A 379 14.84 -0.06 -18.58
N SER A 380 13.99 -0.03 -17.56
CA SER A 380 14.26 -0.73 -16.30
C SER A 380 13.67 -2.15 -16.34
N VAL A 381 14.44 -3.14 -15.91
CA VAL A 381 14.03 -4.55 -15.85
C VAL A 381 14.25 -5.09 -14.44
N HIS A 382 13.19 -5.27 -13.67
CA HIS A 382 13.24 -5.93 -12.36
C HIS A 382 13.03 -7.44 -12.52
N VAL A 383 13.94 -8.23 -11.95
CA VAL A 383 13.95 -9.69 -12.02
C VAL A 383 13.97 -10.26 -10.59
N ARG A 384 12.81 -10.67 -10.07
CA ARG A 384 12.73 -11.39 -8.78
C ARG A 384 12.95 -12.88 -9.00
N ARG A 385 13.91 -13.48 -8.27
CA ARG A 385 14.43 -14.82 -8.59
C ARG A 385 15.00 -15.60 -7.41
N SER A 386 15.48 -14.98 -6.33
CA SER A 386 16.27 -15.68 -5.31
C SER A 386 15.48 -16.10 -4.08
N ASP A 387 14.67 -15.22 -3.47
CA ASP A 387 13.82 -15.58 -2.32
C ASP A 387 12.59 -16.40 -2.73
N PHE A 388 12.06 -16.18 -3.93
CA PHE A 388 10.93 -16.93 -4.49
C PHE A 388 11.24 -18.40 -4.87
N GLU A 389 12.48 -18.88 -4.70
CA GLU A 389 12.83 -20.28 -5.04
C GLU A 389 12.03 -21.32 -4.24
N GLY A 390 11.57 -20.97 -3.03
CA GLY A 390 10.63 -21.79 -2.26
C GLY A 390 9.21 -21.90 -2.84
N GLY A 391 8.86 -21.07 -3.84
CA GLY A 391 7.63 -21.17 -4.62
C GLY A 391 7.71 -22.13 -5.80
N CYS A 392 8.90 -22.67 -6.10
CA CYS A 392 9.09 -23.66 -7.14
C CYS A 392 8.59 -25.05 -6.69
N GLY A 393 8.15 -25.88 -7.64
CA GLY A 393 7.84 -27.28 -7.36
C GLY A 393 9.09 -28.02 -6.86
N LYS A 394 8.95 -28.98 -5.95
CA LYS A 394 10.08 -29.67 -5.30
C LYS A 394 11.07 -30.31 -6.29
N ASP A 395 10.55 -30.76 -7.43
CA ASP A 395 11.30 -31.42 -8.49
C ASP A 395 11.71 -30.46 -9.64
N VAL A 396 11.52 -29.14 -9.46
CA VAL A 396 11.74 -28.09 -10.47
C VAL A 396 12.86 -27.15 -10.01
N GLY A 397 14.06 -27.34 -10.56
CA GLY A 397 15.22 -26.50 -10.23
C GLY A 397 15.07 -25.03 -10.67
N LYS A 398 15.79 -24.11 -10.00
CA LYS A 398 15.74 -22.65 -10.21
C LYS A 398 15.74 -22.20 -11.69
N GLU A 399 16.60 -22.79 -12.51
CA GLU A 399 16.75 -22.45 -13.94
C GLU A 399 15.57 -22.93 -14.83
N GLN A 400 14.74 -23.85 -14.33
CA GLN A 400 13.50 -24.29 -14.98
C GLN A 400 12.27 -23.55 -14.44
N CYS A 401 12.29 -23.18 -13.16
CA CYS A 401 11.22 -22.46 -12.48
C CYS A 401 11.13 -20.99 -12.92
N PHE A 402 12.27 -20.30 -13.00
CA PHE A 402 12.35 -18.88 -13.36
C PHE A 402 12.70 -18.68 -14.84
N ALA A 403 12.18 -17.60 -15.43
CA ALA A 403 12.46 -17.27 -16.82
C ALA A 403 13.98 -17.12 -17.10
N PRO A 404 14.49 -17.64 -18.24
CA PRO A 404 15.88 -17.51 -18.64
C PRO A 404 16.20 -16.10 -19.16
N VAL A 405 17.48 -15.71 -19.18
CA VAL A 405 17.94 -14.38 -19.63
C VAL A 405 17.39 -14.02 -21.03
N ALA A 406 17.41 -14.96 -21.98
CA ALA A 406 16.87 -14.78 -23.32
C ALA A 406 15.36 -14.43 -23.38
N ALA A 407 14.58 -14.75 -22.34
CA ALA A 407 13.18 -14.33 -22.25
C ALA A 407 13.07 -12.83 -21.89
N TYR A 408 13.95 -12.33 -21.01
CA TYR A 408 14.04 -10.90 -20.69
C TYR A 408 14.60 -10.10 -21.87
N GLU A 409 15.64 -10.59 -22.53
CA GLU A 409 16.19 -9.98 -23.75
C GLU A 409 15.13 -9.82 -24.85
N ARG A 410 14.32 -10.85 -25.10
CA ARG A 410 13.21 -10.76 -26.06
C ARG A 410 12.17 -9.72 -25.63
N ARG A 411 11.75 -9.70 -24.36
CA ARG A 411 10.78 -8.70 -23.87
C ARG A 411 11.34 -7.27 -23.93
N VAL A 412 12.63 -7.08 -23.68
CA VAL A 412 13.35 -5.82 -23.92
C VAL A 412 13.24 -5.40 -25.39
N GLN A 413 13.58 -6.29 -26.34
CA GLN A 413 13.49 -5.99 -27.77
C GLN A 413 12.06 -5.65 -28.22
N GLU A 414 11.06 -6.36 -27.69
CA GLU A 414 9.64 -6.05 -27.92
C GLU A 414 9.23 -4.67 -27.36
N VAL A 415 9.85 -4.21 -26.27
CA VAL A 415 9.62 -2.86 -25.70
C VAL A 415 10.35 -1.79 -26.51
N GLN A 416 11.61 -2.02 -26.90
CA GLN A 416 12.38 -1.13 -27.79
C GLN A 416 11.65 -0.91 -29.12
N ALA A 417 11.17 -1.99 -29.76
CA ALA A 417 10.39 -1.92 -30.99
C ALA A 417 9.08 -1.13 -30.80
N ARG A 418 8.36 -1.37 -29.70
CA ARG A 418 7.12 -0.62 -29.37
C ARG A 418 7.38 0.85 -29.07
N LEU A 419 8.49 1.21 -28.43
CA LEU A 419 8.87 2.61 -28.17
C LEU A 419 9.27 3.32 -29.47
N LYS A 420 10.03 2.65 -30.34
CA LYS A 420 10.47 3.19 -31.63
C LYS A 420 9.33 3.36 -32.65
N ALA A 421 8.26 2.55 -32.54
CA ALA A 421 7.09 2.62 -33.42
C ALA A 421 6.04 3.69 -33.04
N ARG A 422 6.21 4.40 -31.91
CA ARG A 422 5.30 5.50 -31.51
C ARG A 422 5.52 6.74 -32.39
N THR A 423 4.49 7.58 -32.53
CA THR A 423 4.52 8.81 -33.36
C THR A 423 5.66 9.76 -32.99
N ASN A 424 5.96 9.86 -31.69
CA ASN A 424 7.14 10.55 -31.15
C ASN A 424 8.07 9.51 -30.50
N GLY A 425 8.43 8.47 -31.25
CA GLY A 425 9.13 7.30 -30.74
C GLY A 425 10.57 7.57 -30.29
N ALA A 426 11.02 6.82 -29.28
CA ALA A 426 12.38 6.90 -28.75
C ALA A 426 13.15 5.61 -29.06
N ASP A 427 14.38 5.76 -29.57
CA ASP A 427 15.29 4.64 -29.83
C ASP A 427 16.10 4.33 -28.55
N VAL A 428 15.44 3.65 -27.61
CA VAL A 428 15.96 3.43 -26.25
C VAL A 428 16.96 2.26 -26.24
N GLN A 429 18.24 2.57 -26.03
CA GLN A 429 19.33 1.58 -26.01
C GLN A 429 19.84 1.27 -24.59
N GLU A 430 19.70 2.21 -23.65
CA GLU A 430 20.19 2.06 -22.27
C GLU A 430 19.23 1.20 -21.42
N ILE A 431 19.77 0.24 -20.67
CA ILE A 431 18.95 -0.78 -19.99
C ILE A 431 19.52 -1.10 -18.60
N LEU A 432 18.71 -0.84 -17.56
CA LEU A 432 19.04 -1.08 -16.15
C LEU A 432 18.38 -2.37 -15.67
N VAL A 433 19.18 -3.39 -15.32
CA VAL A 433 18.67 -4.63 -14.70
C VAL A 433 18.84 -4.59 -13.18
N THR A 434 17.75 -4.86 -12.45
CA THR A 434 17.76 -5.02 -10.99
C THR A 434 17.26 -6.41 -10.60
N SER A 435 17.89 -7.04 -9.60
CA SER A 435 17.51 -8.39 -9.15
C SER A 435 17.98 -8.65 -7.72
N ASP A 436 17.32 -9.59 -7.04
CA ASP A 436 17.75 -10.18 -5.77
C ASP A 436 18.68 -11.40 -5.94
N GLU A 437 18.91 -11.86 -7.18
CA GLU A 437 19.82 -12.97 -7.49
C GLU A 437 21.27 -12.66 -7.08
N ARG A 438 21.85 -13.54 -6.27
CA ARG A 438 23.22 -13.39 -5.73
C ARG A 438 24.26 -14.15 -6.55
N ASN A 439 23.83 -15.01 -7.48
CA ASN A 439 24.73 -15.82 -8.31
C ASN A 439 25.45 -14.98 -9.38
N SER A 440 26.74 -14.70 -9.18
CA SER A 440 27.57 -13.96 -10.14
C SER A 440 27.67 -14.62 -11.52
N THR A 441 27.58 -15.95 -11.61
CA THR A 441 27.54 -16.68 -12.89
C THR A 441 26.21 -16.48 -13.63
N TRP A 442 25.11 -16.14 -12.93
CA TRP A 442 23.87 -15.71 -13.58
C TRP A 442 23.99 -14.28 -14.12
N TRP A 443 24.55 -13.36 -13.35
CA TRP A 443 24.83 -11.99 -13.81
C TRP A 443 25.73 -11.96 -15.05
N ASN A 444 26.76 -12.81 -15.09
CA ASN A 444 27.65 -12.97 -16.25
C ASN A 444 26.95 -13.43 -17.56
N LYS A 445 25.70 -13.88 -17.51
CA LYS A 445 24.91 -14.24 -18.70
C LYS A 445 24.31 -13.03 -19.42
N TYR A 446 24.17 -11.88 -18.76
CA TYR A 446 23.59 -10.69 -19.37
C TYR A 446 24.59 -10.02 -20.33
N PRO A 447 24.12 -9.44 -21.45
CA PRO A 447 24.96 -8.64 -22.33
C PRO A 447 25.62 -7.48 -21.58
N ARG A 448 26.81 -7.06 -22.01
CA ARG A 448 27.55 -5.99 -21.31
C ARG A 448 26.73 -4.70 -21.17
N TRP A 449 25.94 -4.33 -22.19
CA TRP A 449 25.08 -3.14 -22.16
C TRP A 449 24.01 -3.16 -21.05
N ALA A 450 23.64 -4.32 -20.51
CA ALA A 450 22.71 -4.45 -19.38
C ALA A 450 23.39 -4.28 -18.00
N LEU A 451 24.73 -4.13 -18.00
CA LEU A 451 25.59 -4.20 -16.81
C LEU A 451 26.65 -3.07 -16.76
N SER A 452 26.82 -2.30 -17.83
CA SER A 452 27.99 -1.44 -18.04
C SER A 452 27.68 0.05 -17.96
N GLY A 453 28.02 0.64 -16.82
CA GLY A 453 28.61 1.97 -16.84
C GLY A 453 29.89 1.94 -17.65
N GLY A 454 29.92 2.70 -18.74
CA GLY A 454 31.05 2.76 -19.65
C GLY A 454 32.27 3.46 -19.03
N GLY A 455 33.42 3.32 -19.69
CA GLY A 455 34.45 4.35 -19.60
C GLY A 455 35.59 4.20 -18.60
N LEU A 456 35.74 3.09 -17.85
CA LEU A 456 37.03 2.75 -17.22
C LEU A 456 37.19 1.26 -16.88
N THR A 457 38.36 0.70 -17.17
CA THR A 457 38.66 -0.73 -16.99
C THR A 457 38.98 -1.09 -15.54
N MET A 458 38.03 -1.69 -14.83
CA MET A 458 38.33 -2.59 -13.71
C MET A 458 37.71 -3.97 -13.96
N PRO A 459 38.46 -5.08 -13.77
CA PRO A 459 37.97 -6.43 -14.04
C PRO A 459 36.88 -6.86 -13.04
N LEU A 460 35.93 -7.68 -13.49
CA LEU A 460 34.78 -8.14 -12.71
C LEU A 460 35.16 -8.80 -11.36
N ASN A 461 36.36 -9.38 -11.26
CA ASN A 461 36.89 -10.02 -10.05
C ASN A 461 36.97 -9.11 -8.80
N LYS A 462 36.82 -7.78 -8.92
CA LYS A 462 36.73 -6.90 -7.76
C LYS A 462 35.30 -6.78 -7.21
N ARG A 463 34.32 -6.34 -8.01
CA ARG A 463 32.92 -6.12 -7.57
C ARG A 463 32.29 -7.37 -6.93
N VAL A 464 32.59 -8.57 -7.47
CA VAL A 464 32.07 -9.83 -6.91
C VAL A 464 32.68 -10.17 -5.55
N LYS A 465 33.94 -9.78 -5.28
CA LYS A 465 34.55 -9.93 -3.94
C LYS A 465 34.02 -8.90 -2.94
N ASP A 466 33.86 -7.65 -3.39
CA ASP A 466 33.39 -6.57 -2.52
C ASP A 466 31.93 -6.80 -2.08
N MET A 467 31.09 -7.38 -2.95
CA MET A 467 29.72 -7.84 -2.62
C MET A 467 29.68 -9.13 -1.78
N ALA A 468 30.70 -9.99 -1.85
CA ALA A 468 30.77 -11.20 -1.02
C ALA A 468 31.30 -10.90 0.40
N ASN A 469 32.15 -9.89 0.56
CA ASN A 469 32.80 -9.52 1.82
C ASN A 469 32.00 -8.49 2.64
N GLY A 470 30.70 -8.74 2.83
CA GLY A 470 29.89 -8.20 3.94
C GLY A 470 29.99 -6.70 4.24
N SER A 471 30.27 -5.86 3.24
CA SER A 471 30.52 -4.43 3.44
C SER A 471 29.20 -3.67 3.33
N PRO A 472 28.71 -3.02 4.41
CA PRO A 472 27.42 -2.35 4.39
C PRO A 472 27.47 -1.11 3.50
N CYS A 473 26.81 -1.20 2.34
CA CYS A 473 26.22 -0.01 1.74
C CYS A 473 24.92 0.24 2.50
N PHE A 474 24.94 1.29 3.33
CA PHE A 474 23.75 1.83 4.00
C PHE A 474 22.74 2.35 2.96
#